data_AF-A0ABD3ZPM9-F1
#
_entry.id   AF-A0ABD3ZPM9-F1
#
_cell.length_a   1.000
_cell.length_b   1.000
_cell.length_c   1.000
_cell.angle_alpha   90.00
_cell.angle_beta   90.00
_cell.angle_gamma   90.00
#
_symmetry.space_group_name_H-M   'P 1'
#
loop_
_entity.id
_entity.type
_entity.pdbx_description
1 polymer ?
#
loop_
_entity_poly.entity_id
_entity_poly.type
_entity_poly.pdbx_seq_one_letter_code
_entity_poly.pdbx_strand_id
1 'polypeptide(L)'
;MNGKAEYILSDAELKHPGIVKAELKLYYTNGQALATSFFTFTISKTLEDQNIVPVAEYYIDDFEMLRDEISQTLDEIKAKFDEFENIETKAGAQEKADKAEANAKAYTDVHANNKTIHITADERTTWNAKETTSGSKSKADKALVDAKAYTDEHTADTVKHITAAERTKWNGAQLSKITADHGGVSIAANEGEDILKKIVDQGRTMGTFYAHGKAINAPSTVSTRGIFHLTGLASDGKGMYGWVYATDYKNNVFTNYYDGSTTYWQGWKRSLNTDDLLYSYANITLKNGATAGTRTPIYAKWGPLTLLRGHVKTEPEIIFGSIPSSYAPIGGAVVTVPLSGTGGTANLIVYENGDLKIKYPDPTDSSKLGGGYYIDVVIGFQEGGTA
;
A
#
# COMPACT_ATOMS: atom_id res chain seq x y z
N MET A 1 -102.22 89.33 40.82
CA MET A 1 -102.96 88.32 41.59
C MET A 1 -104.31 88.91 41.95
N ASN A 2 -105.42 88.31 41.50
CA ASN A 2 -106.73 88.62 42.09
C ASN A 2 -107.17 87.51 43.07
N GLY A 3 -106.22 86.70 43.56
CA GLY A 3 -106.40 85.80 44.70
C GLY A 3 -107.61 84.87 44.59
N LYS A 4 -107.88 84.30 43.42
CA LYS A 4 -108.96 83.34 43.22
C LYS A 4 -108.42 81.92 43.17
N ALA A 5 -108.95 81.07 44.03
CA ALA A 5 -108.87 79.62 43.93
C ALA A 5 -110.32 79.11 43.91
N GLU A 6 -110.61 78.20 43.00
CA GLU A 6 -111.94 77.62 42.82
C GLU A 6 -111.86 76.13 43.14
N TYR A 7 -112.81 75.65 43.93
CA TYR A 7 -113.00 74.23 44.20
C TYR A 7 -114.40 73.87 43.74
N ILE A 8 -114.49 72.98 42.76
CA ILE A 8 -115.76 72.50 42.22
C ILE A 8 -116.15 71.27 43.02
N LEU A 9 -117.30 71.33 43.71
CA LEU A 9 -117.82 70.18 44.44
C LEU A 9 -118.11 69.05 43.45
N SER A 10 -117.67 67.84 43.81
CA SER A 10 -117.93 66.64 43.04
C SER A 10 -119.38 66.16 43.21
N ASP A 11 -119.87 65.38 42.23
CA ASP A 11 -121.22 64.78 42.26
C ASP A 11 -121.47 63.91 43.51
N ALA A 12 -120.42 63.37 44.14
CA ALA A 12 -120.50 62.59 45.36
C ALA A 12 -120.69 63.48 46.61
N GLU A 13 -119.99 64.62 46.68
CA GLU A 13 -120.10 65.58 47.77
C GLU A 13 -121.50 66.25 47.79
N LEU A 14 -122.09 66.50 46.60
CA LEU A 14 -123.44 67.07 46.47
C LEU A 14 -124.57 66.16 46.99
N LYS A 15 -124.34 64.84 47.13
CA LYS A 15 -125.34 63.86 47.58
C LYS A 15 -125.57 63.83 49.09
N HIS A 16 -124.89 64.66 49.86
CA HIS A 16 -124.96 64.70 51.32
C HIS A 16 -125.69 65.98 51.80
N PRO A 17 -127.04 66.02 51.77
CA PRO A 17 -127.79 67.24 52.08
C PRO A 17 -127.71 67.58 53.57
N GLY A 18 -127.54 68.86 53.87
CA GLY A 18 -127.39 69.36 55.23
C GLY A 18 -126.43 70.54 55.32
N ILE A 19 -126.09 70.91 56.55
CA ILE A 19 -125.08 71.94 56.83
C ILE A 19 -123.70 71.30 56.73
N VAL A 20 -122.92 71.69 55.73
CA VAL A 20 -121.54 71.23 55.56
C VAL A 20 -120.61 72.22 56.25
N LYS A 21 -119.71 71.71 57.10
CA LYS A 21 -118.62 72.48 57.71
C LYS A 21 -117.37 72.24 56.87
N ALA A 22 -116.81 73.30 56.29
CA ALA A 22 -115.62 73.24 55.47
C ALA A 22 -114.48 74.05 56.10
N GLU A 23 -113.25 73.63 55.83
CA GLU A 23 -112.04 74.35 56.19
C GLU A 23 -111.20 74.64 54.95
N LEU A 24 -110.69 75.86 54.84
CA LEU A 24 -109.64 76.21 53.89
C LEU A 24 -108.34 76.33 54.66
N LYS A 25 -107.35 75.49 54.35
CA LYS A 25 -106.00 75.53 54.92
C LYS A 25 -105.00 75.99 53.86
N LEU A 26 -104.34 77.11 54.10
CA LEU A 26 -103.25 77.61 53.27
C LEU A 26 -101.92 77.24 53.94
N TYR A 27 -100.96 76.77 53.15
CA TYR A 27 -99.59 76.44 53.62
C TYR A 27 -98.55 77.22 52.81
N TYR A 28 -97.44 77.57 53.45
CA TYR A 28 -96.22 77.96 52.74
C TYR A 28 -95.62 76.75 52.01
N THR A 29 -94.79 76.98 50.98
CA THR A 29 -94.13 75.90 50.21
C THR A 29 -93.24 74.98 51.05
N ASN A 30 -92.85 75.39 52.26
CA ASN A 30 -92.09 74.58 53.21
C ASN A 30 -92.99 73.75 54.15
N GLY A 31 -94.30 73.68 53.90
CA GLY A 31 -95.27 72.89 54.66
C GLY A 31 -95.81 73.57 55.93
N GLN A 32 -95.39 74.79 56.25
CA GLN A 32 -95.87 75.50 57.44
C GLN A 32 -97.26 76.13 57.20
N ALA A 33 -98.22 75.92 58.10
CA ALA A 33 -99.59 76.45 57.96
C ALA A 33 -99.61 77.98 58.05
N LEU A 34 -100.14 78.62 57.01
CA LEU A 34 -100.26 80.07 56.88
C LEU A 34 -101.54 80.59 57.53
N ALA A 35 -102.68 79.99 57.20
CA ALA A 35 -103.98 80.38 57.73
C ALA A 35 -105.01 79.25 57.54
N THR A 36 -105.88 79.09 58.53
CA THR A 36 -107.03 78.18 58.45
C THR A 36 -108.30 78.97 58.71
N SER A 37 -109.23 78.94 57.77
CA SER A 37 -110.53 79.59 57.93
C SER A 37 -111.65 78.56 57.81
N PHE A 38 -112.56 78.56 58.78
CA PHE A 38 -113.74 77.69 58.79
C PHE A 38 -114.95 78.45 58.28
N PHE A 39 -115.72 77.81 57.41
CA PHE A 39 -116.98 78.35 56.92
C PHE A 39 -118.00 77.23 56.73
N THR A 40 -119.28 77.61 56.74
CA THR A 40 -120.37 76.66 56.54
C THR A 40 -121.22 77.08 55.38
N PHE A 41 -121.64 76.13 54.56
CA PHE A 41 -122.64 76.32 53.53
C PHE A 41 -123.64 75.16 53.57
N THR A 42 -124.84 75.38 53.05
CA THR A 42 -125.92 74.39 53.13
C THR A 42 -126.24 73.84 51.76
N ILE A 43 -126.35 72.51 51.67
CA ILE A 43 -126.85 71.82 50.49
C ILE A 43 -128.28 71.40 50.78
N SER A 44 -129.24 72.06 50.10
CA SER A 44 -130.67 71.83 50.30
C SER A 44 -131.18 70.67 49.44
N LYS A 45 -132.08 69.84 50.00
CA LYS A 45 -132.67 68.69 49.31
C LYS A 45 -133.98 69.07 48.60
N THR A 46 -134.16 68.66 47.34
CA THR A 46 -135.41 68.83 46.57
C THR A 46 -136.23 67.53 46.56
N LEU A 47 -137.53 67.63 46.21
CA LEU A 47 -138.55 66.58 46.42
C LEU A 47 -138.41 65.31 45.54
N GLU A 48 -137.37 65.19 44.70
CA GLU A 48 -137.17 64.05 43.78
C GLU A 48 -136.21 62.96 44.32
N ASP A 49 -135.55 63.16 45.47
CA ASP A 49 -134.51 62.25 45.99
C ASP A 49 -134.96 61.36 47.18
N GLN A 50 -135.94 60.48 46.96
CA GLN A 50 -136.45 59.55 48.01
C GLN A 50 -135.86 58.13 47.98
N ASN A 51 -134.77 57.88 47.27
CA ASN A 51 -134.10 56.59 47.39
C ASN A 51 -132.61 56.70 47.04
N ILE A 52 -131.74 56.83 48.06
CA ILE A 52 -130.36 56.31 48.13
C ILE A 52 -129.85 56.60 49.55
N VAL A 53 -129.33 55.55 50.20
CA VAL A 53 -128.65 55.58 51.51
C VAL A 53 -127.24 56.16 51.30
N PRO A 54 -126.84 57.28 51.94
CA PRO A 54 -125.49 57.81 51.81
C PRO A 54 -124.51 57.02 52.69
N VAL A 55 -123.55 56.36 52.04
CA VAL A 55 -122.34 55.80 52.66
C VAL A 55 -121.20 56.78 52.32
N ALA A 56 -120.47 57.24 53.32
CA ALA A 56 -119.42 58.24 53.16
C ALA A 56 -118.14 57.62 52.58
N GLU A 57 -117.60 58.18 51.50
CA GLU A 57 -116.27 57.86 50.95
C GLU A 57 -115.42 59.16 50.88
N TYR A 58 -114.14 59.06 51.24
CA TYR A 58 -113.14 60.15 51.26
C TYR A 58 -112.10 59.91 50.16
N TYR A 59 -111.78 60.91 49.34
CA TYR A 59 -110.82 60.82 48.21
C TYR A 59 -109.58 61.70 48.47
N ILE A 60 -108.35 61.19 48.27
CA ILE A 60 -107.07 61.89 48.54
C ILE A 60 -106.06 61.64 47.40
N ASP A 61 -105.65 62.71 46.70
CA ASP A 61 -104.90 62.69 45.41
C ASP A 61 -103.43 62.23 45.52
N ASP A 62 -102.75 62.49 46.64
CA ASP A 62 -101.34 62.08 46.88
C ASP A 62 -101.14 60.56 46.84
N PHE A 63 -102.20 59.78 47.00
CA PHE A 63 -102.13 58.33 47.08
C PHE A 63 -101.96 57.66 45.70
N GLU A 64 -102.42 58.30 44.62
CA GLU A 64 -102.34 57.73 43.27
C GLU A 64 -100.97 57.93 42.61
N MET A 65 -100.27 59.06 42.85
CA MET A 65 -98.88 59.22 42.40
C MET A 65 -97.93 58.22 43.08
N LEU A 66 -98.15 57.97 44.38
CA LEU A 66 -97.40 56.96 45.13
C LEU A 66 -97.62 55.56 44.52
N ARG A 67 -98.83 55.25 44.05
CA ARG A 67 -99.16 53.98 43.42
C ARG A 67 -98.37 53.74 42.14
N ASP A 68 -98.26 54.76 41.29
CA ASP A 68 -97.59 54.62 39.99
C ASP A 68 -96.05 54.50 40.14
N GLU A 69 -95.42 55.24 41.07
CA GLU A 69 -94.00 55.04 41.43
C GLU A 69 -93.73 53.64 41.99
N ILE A 70 -94.62 53.14 42.86
CA ILE A 70 -94.54 51.77 43.37
C ILE A 70 -94.61 50.75 42.23
N SER A 71 -95.49 50.97 41.24
CA SER A 71 -95.64 50.06 40.10
C SER A 71 -94.39 50.01 39.22
N GLN A 72 -93.80 51.17 38.92
CA GLN A 72 -92.57 51.24 38.11
C GLN A 72 -91.39 50.58 38.83
N THR A 73 -91.24 50.84 40.14
CA THR A 73 -90.21 50.22 40.97
C THR A 73 -90.38 48.70 41.04
N LEU A 74 -91.62 48.22 41.10
CA LEU A 74 -91.94 46.80 41.12
C LEU A 74 -91.53 46.09 39.82
N ASP A 75 -91.76 46.72 38.67
CA ASP A 75 -91.41 46.14 37.37
C ASP A 75 -89.89 46.14 37.13
N GLU A 76 -89.16 47.16 37.59
CA GLU A 76 -87.69 47.14 37.60
C GLU A 76 -87.12 46.07 38.53
N ILE A 77 -87.74 45.86 39.70
CA ILE A 77 -87.35 44.78 40.62
C ILE A 77 -87.57 43.41 40.00
N LYS A 78 -88.71 43.18 39.33
CA LYS A 78 -88.98 41.92 38.59
C LYS A 78 -87.93 41.68 37.50
N ALA A 79 -87.64 42.71 36.70
CA ALA A 79 -86.65 42.60 35.63
C ALA A 79 -85.24 42.25 36.16
N LYS A 80 -84.82 42.84 37.29
CA LYS A 80 -83.56 42.46 37.94
C LYS A 80 -83.60 41.05 38.53
N PHE A 81 -84.74 40.61 39.05
CA PHE A 81 -84.89 39.25 39.58
C PHE A 81 -84.73 38.21 38.48
N ASP A 82 -85.32 38.44 37.30
CA ASP A 82 -85.16 37.58 36.12
C ASP A 82 -83.71 37.53 35.63
N GLU A 83 -82.98 38.65 35.68
CA GLU A 83 -81.54 38.67 35.36
C GLU A 83 -80.72 37.88 36.40
N PHE A 84 -81.04 38.00 37.68
CA PHE A 84 -80.41 37.22 38.75
C PHE A 84 -80.62 35.70 38.61
N GLU A 85 -81.80 35.26 38.17
CA GLU A 85 -82.07 33.83 37.92
C GLU A 85 -81.29 33.27 36.72
N ASN A 86 -80.88 34.14 35.79
CA ASN A 86 -80.07 33.76 34.62
C ASN A 86 -78.56 33.84 34.85
N ILE A 87 -78.11 34.37 36.00
CA ILE A 87 -76.69 34.43 36.35
C ILE A 87 -76.22 33.07 36.87
N GLU A 88 -75.14 32.56 36.27
CA GLU A 88 -74.48 31.33 36.72
C GLU A 88 -74.11 31.43 38.20
N THR A 89 -74.49 30.41 38.96
CA THR A 89 -74.24 30.40 40.40
C THR A 89 -72.80 29.98 40.66
N LYS A 90 -72.23 30.38 41.80
CA LYS A 90 -70.90 29.90 42.22
C LYS A 90 -70.85 28.37 42.29
N ALA A 91 -71.96 27.75 42.70
CA ALA A 91 -72.09 26.30 42.75
C ALA A 91 -72.10 25.67 41.34
N GLY A 92 -72.89 26.19 40.41
CA GLY A 92 -72.95 25.69 39.04
C GLY A 92 -71.66 25.88 38.25
N ALA A 93 -70.95 26.99 38.47
CA ALA A 93 -69.60 27.20 37.92
C ALA A 93 -68.58 26.18 38.48
N GLN A 94 -68.63 25.90 39.79
CA GLN A 94 -67.77 24.90 40.42
C GLN A 94 -68.08 23.49 39.89
N GLU A 95 -69.36 23.11 39.79
CA GLU A 95 -69.76 21.81 39.21
C GLU A 95 -69.26 21.64 37.76
N LYS A 96 -69.31 22.70 36.94
CA LYS A 96 -68.77 22.69 35.58
C LYS A 96 -67.24 22.55 35.56
N ALA A 97 -66.54 23.23 36.47
CA ALA A 97 -65.09 23.13 36.60
C ALA A 97 -64.67 21.72 37.07
N ASP A 98 -65.29 21.19 38.11
CA ASP A 98 -65.03 19.84 38.64
C ASP A 98 -65.30 18.78 37.57
N LYS A 99 -66.38 18.95 36.79
CA LYS A 99 -66.69 18.05 35.66
C LYS A 99 -65.65 18.15 34.54
N ALA A 100 -65.15 19.34 34.23
CA ALA A 100 -64.08 19.52 33.24
C ALA A 100 -62.77 18.88 33.72
N GLU A 101 -62.40 19.07 34.99
CA GLU A 101 -61.24 18.44 35.60
C GLU A 101 -61.38 16.92 35.60
N ALA A 102 -62.52 16.38 36.03
CA ALA A 102 -62.79 14.95 36.04
C ALA A 102 -62.69 14.35 34.62
N ASN A 103 -63.24 15.03 33.61
CA ASN A 103 -63.15 14.58 32.21
C ASN A 103 -61.71 14.65 31.68
N ALA A 104 -60.98 15.72 31.97
CA ALA A 104 -59.59 15.86 31.56
C ALA A 104 -58.73 14.77 32.22
N LYS A 105 -58.93 14.55 33.52
CA LYS A 105 -58.24 13.51 34.28
C LYS A 105 -58.57 12.12 33.73
N ALA A 106 -59.84 11.83 33.44
CA ALA A 106 -60.24 10.56 32.84
C ALA A 106 -59.56 10.34 31.48
N TYR A 107 -59.51 11.36 30.62
CA TYR A 107 -58.81 11.29 29.34
C TYR A 107 -57.30 11.05 29.50
N THR A 108 -56.64 11.79 30.40
CA THR A 108 -55.21 11.65 30.65
C THR A 108 -54.86 10.31 31.30
N ASP A 109 -55.71 9.81 32.20
CA ASP A 109 -55.52 8.50 32.83
C ASP A 109 -55.64 7.38 31.79
N VAL A 110 -56.59 7.49 30.85
CA VAL A 110 -56.71 6.54 29.71
C VAL A 110 -55.47 6.60 28.83
N HIS A 111 -54.98 7.80 28.49
CA HIS A 111 -53.76 7.97 27.70
C HIS A 111 -52.54 7.38 28.43
N ALA A 112 -52.34 7.73 29.71
CA ALA A 112 -51.19 7.33 30.51
C ALA A 112 -51.11 5.81 30.73
N ASN A 113 -52.26 5.14 30.85
CA ASN A 113 -52.31 3.68 30.99
C ASN A 113 -52.22 2.93 29.66
N ASN A 114 -52.29 3.63 28.51
CA ASN A 114 -52.23 3.02 27.19
C ASN A 114 -50.78 2.91 26.68
N LYS A 115 -50.21 1.70 26.74
CA LYS A 115 -48.85 1.40 26.28
C LYS A 115 -48.67 1.40 24.75
N THR A 116 -49.74 1.60 23.99
CA THR A 116 -49.76 1.47 22.53
C THR A 116 -50.29 2.69 21.79
N ILE A 117 -50.61 3.80 22.47
CA ILE A 117 -51.29 4.95 21.86
C ILE A 117 -50.46 5.74 20.84
N HIS A 118 -49.12 5.63 20.89
CA HIS A 118 -48.22 6.45 20.07
C HIS A 118 -47.80 5.83 18.73
N ILE A 119 -48.05 4.54 18.52
CA ILE A 119 -47.74 3.85 17.26
C ILE A 119 -48.88 2.90 16.91
N THR A 120 -49.15 2.74 15.61
CA THR A 120 -50.11 1.77 15.13
C THR A 120 -49.64 0.33 15.36
N ALA A 121 -50.57 -0.62 15.34
CA ALA A 121 -50.24 -2.05 15.42
C ALA A 121 -49.34 -2.50 14.26
N ASP A 122 -49.55 -1.93 13.07
CA ASP A 122 -48.78 -2.25 11.87
C ASP A 122 -47.34 -1.74 11.96
N GLU A 123 -47.13 -0.52 12.45
CA GLU A 123 -45.79 0.04 12.70
C GLU A 123 -45.03 -0.79 13.74
N ARG A 124 -45.70 -1.17 14.84
CA ARG A 124 -45.11 -2.02 15.88
C ARG A 124 -44.68 -3.38 15.33
N THR A 125 -45.54 -4.00 14.54
CA THR A 125 -45.26 -5.30 13.89
C THR A 125 -44.10 -5.17 12.91
N THR A 126 -44.09 -4.11 12.10
CA THR A 126 -43.03 -3.82 11.14
C THR A 126 -41.68 -3.62 11.84
N TRP A 127 -41.65 -2.84 12.92
CA TRP A 127 -40.42 -2.57 13.67
C TRP A 127 -39.90 -3.84 14.35
N ASN A 128 -40.77 -4.60 15.02
CA ASN A 128 -40.41 -5.87 15.64
C ASN A 128 -39.94 -6.94 14.63
N ALA A 129 -40.35 -6.83 13.36
CA ALA A 129 -39.91 -7.73 12.29
C ALA A 129 -38.55 -7.35 11.67
N LYS A 130 -38.05 -6.12 11.88
CA LYS A 130 -36.76 -5.67 11.30
C LYS A 130 -35.57 -6.48 11.81
N GLU A 131 -35.64 -6.93 13.05
CA GLU A 131 -34.62 -7.76 13.66
C GLU A 131 -35.25 -8.63 14.74
N THR A 132 -34.75 -9.86 14.85
CA THR A 132 -35.21 -10.80 15.88
C THR A 132 -34.01 -11.36 16.61
N THR A 133 -34.20 -11.89 17.82
CA THR A 133 -33.13 -12.56 18.56
C THR A 133 -32.51 -13.70 17.72
N SER A 134 -33.35 -14.43 16.98
CA SER A 134 -32.91 -15.46 16.04
C SER A 134 -32.13 -14.89 14.86
N GLY A 135 -32.60 -13.81 14.24
CA GLY A 135 -31.92 -13.15 13.12
C GLY A 135 -30.54 -12.61 13.51
N SER A 136 -30.44 -11.98 14.68
CA SER A 136 -29.18 -11.47 15.24
C SER A 136 -28.23 -12.62 15.56
N LYS A 137 -28.74 -13.71 16.14
CA LYS A 137 -27.96 -14.93 16.37
C LYS A 137 -27.45 -15.53 15.06
N SER A 138 -28.28 -15.64 14.03
CA SER A 138 -27.84 -16.16 12.72
C SER A 138 -26.77 -15.28 12.08
N LYS A 139 -26.86 -13.95 12.18
CA LYS A 139 -25.82 -13.03 11.70
C LYS A 139 -24.50 -13.20 12.46
N ALA A 140 -24.56 -13.33 13.78
CA ALA A 140 -23.39 -13.58 14.61
C ALA A 140 -22.76 -14.95 14.31
N ASP A 141 -23.57 -16.00 14.19
CA ASP A 141 -23.12 -17.34 13.83
C ASP A 141 -22.47 -17.33 12.43
N LYS A 142 -23.04 -16.63 11.46
CA LYS A 142 -22.44 -16.47 10.12
C LYS A 142 -21.13 -15.71 10.16
N ALA A 143 -21.05 -14.59 10.89
CA ALA A 143 -19.82 -13.83 11.03
C ALA A 143 -18.69 -14.66 11.66
N LEU A 144 -19.02 -15.48 12.66
CA LEU A 144 -18.08 -16.42 13.28
C LEU A 144 -17.60 -17.47 12.28
N VAL A 145 -18.51 -18.08 11.53
CA VAL A 145 -18.16 -19.09 10.51
C VAL A 145 -17.28 -18.48 9.42
N ASP A 146 -17.65 -17.32 8.88
CA ASP A 146 -16.89 -16.65 7.82
C ASP A 146 -15.49 -16.25 8.31
N ALA A 147 -15.37 -15.71 9.53
CA ALA A 147 -14.08 -15.38 10.13
C ALA A 147 -13.21 -16.61 10.40
N LYS A 148 -13.81 -17.73 10.83
CA LYS A 148 -13.12 -19.00 11.00
C LYS A 148 -12.62 -19.53 9.66
N ALA A 149 -13.47 -19.54 8.63
CA ALA A 149 -13.10 -20.00 7.29
C ALA A 149 -11.92 -19.21 6.72
N TYR A 150 -11.95 -17.88 6.84
CA TYR A 150 -10.84 -17.02 6.44
C TYR A 150 -9.53 -17.35 7.18
N THR A 151 -9.61 -17.55 8.50
CA THR A 151 -8.43 -17.85 9.34
C THR A 151 -7.87 -19.24 9.02
N ASP A 152 -8.74 -20.24 8.83
CA ASP A 152 -8.35 -21.59 8.46
C ASP A 152 -7.66 -21.60 7.08
N GLU A 153 -8.21 -20.88 6.10
CA GLU A 153 -7.62 -20.73 4.76
C GLU A 153 -6.24 -20.06 4.83
N HIS A 154 -6.10 -18.95 5.58
CA HIS A 154 -4.82 -18.27 5.77
C HIS A 154 -3.78 -19.17 6.47
N THR A 155 -4.21 -19.96 7.45
CA THR A 155 -3.31 -20.86 8.21
C THR A 155 -2.87 -22.05 7.36
N ALA A 156 -3.73 -22.52 6.44
CA ALA A 156 -3.44 -23.60 5.51
C ALA A 156 -2.56 -23.18 4.32
N ASP A 157 -2.43 -21.88 4.05
CA ASP A 157 -1.62 -21.35 2.95
C ASP A 157 -0.12 -21.44 3.26
N THR A 158 0.49 -22.56 2.88
CA THR A 158 1.92 -22.83 3.08
C THR A 158 2.84 -21.97 2.23
N VAL A 159 2.33 -21.23 1.25
CA VAL A 159 3.15 -20.33 0.41
C VAL A 159 3.45 -19.03 1.16
N LYS A 160 2.52 -18.56 2.00
CA LYS A 160 2.67 -17.32 2.77
C LYS A 160 3.49 -17.50 4.06
N HIS A 161 3.57 -18.72 4.58
CA HIS A 161 4.26 -19.03 5.83
C HIS A 161 5.61 -19.70 5.58
N ILE A 162 6.52 -19.53 6.54
CA ILE A 162 7.81 -20.20 6.54
C ILE A 162 7.95 -21.03 7.81
N THR A 163 8.64 -22.14 7.69
CA THR A 163 8.94 -23.06 8.78
C THR A 163 10.24 -22.67 9.49
N ALA A 164 10.41 -23.15 10.73
CA ALA A 164 11.69 -23.03 11.43
C ALA A 164 12.82 -23.72 10.65
N ALA A 165 12.53 -24.82 9.94
CA ALA A 165 13.51 -25.54 9.11
C ALA A 165 13.98 -24.70 7.92
N GLU A 166 13.07 -24.01 7.21
CA GLU A 166 13.43 -23.08 6.13
C GLU A 166 14.30 -21.94 6.64
N ARG A 167 13.96 -21.36 7.80
CA ARG A 167 14.76 -20.31 8.44
C ARG A 167 16.17 -20.80 8.77
N THR A 168 16.30 -21.99 9.36
CA THR A 168 17.60 -22.61 9.65
C THR A 168 18.39 -22.86 8.37
N LYS A 169 17.73 -23.35 7.31
CA LYS A 169 18.36 -23.61 6.01
C LYS A 169 18.89 -22.32 5.38
N TRP A 170 18.10 -21.25 5.36
CA TRP A 170 18.52 -19.97 4.78
C TRP A 170 19.60 -19.27 5.61
N ASN A 171 19.49 -19.29 6.94
CA ASN A 171 20.50 -18.70 7.82
C ASN A 171 21.83 -19.47 7.79
N GLY A 172 21.80 -20.78 7.52
CA GLY A 172 22.99 -21.61 7.34
C GLY A 172 23.58 -21.55 5.93
N ALA A 173 22.94 -20.84 4.98
CA ALA A 173 23.45 -20.74 3.62
C ALA A 173 24.73 -19.90 3.59
N GLN A 174 25.76 -20.38 2.89
CA GLN A 174 26.97 -19.61 2.64
C GLN A 174 26.66 -18.51 1.61
N LEU A 175 26.64 -17.26 2.06
CA LEU A 175 26.37 -16.09 1.21
C LEU A 175 27.68 -15.39 0.84
N SER A 176 28.22 -15.71 -0.33
CA SER A 176 29.35 -14.99 -0.92
C SER A 176 29.13 -14.85 -2.42
N LYS A 177 29.17 -13.62 -2.92
CA LYS A 177 29.06 -13.37 -4.37
C LYS A 177 30.37 -13.77 -5.05
N ILE A 178 30.28 -14.63 -6.06
CA ILE A 178 31.41 -14.99 -6.94
C ILE A 178 31.43 -14.09 -8.20
N THR A 179 30.29 -13.46 -8.53
CA THR A 179 30.06 -12.58 -9.68
C THR A 179 29.35 -11.30 -9.23
N ALA A 180 29.32 -10.29 -10.10
CA ALA A 180 28.45 -9.12 -9.94
C ALA A 180 26.97 -9.48 -10.12
N ASP A 181 26.06 -8.61 -9.67
CA ASP A 181 24.60 -8.85 -9.67
C ASP A 181 24.01 -9.00 -11.09
N HIS A 182 24.66 -8.41 -12.08
CA HIS A 182 24.30 -8.55 -13.50
C HIS A 182 24.96 -9.77 -14.18
N GLY A 183 25.52 -10.70 -13.40
CA GLY A 183 26.21 -11.89 -13.90
C GLY A 183 27.61 -11.64 -14.48
N GLY A 184 28.13 -10.42 -14.37
CA GLY A 184 29.50 -10.10 -14.80
C GLY A 184 30.56 -10.51 -13.79
N VAL A 185 31.83 -10.33 -14.14
CA VAL A 185 32.96 -10.64 -13.26
C VAL A 185 32.93 -9.80 -11.97
N SER A 186 33.42 -10.34 -10.85
CA SER A 186 33.44 -9.61 -9.58
C SER A 186 34.48 -8.50 -9.52
N ILE A 187 35.58 -8.61 -10.29
CA ILE A 187 36.59 -7.55 -10.45
C ILE A 187 37.08 -7.46 -11.90
N ALA A 188 37.54 -6.27 -12.30
CA ALA A 188 38.16 -6.05 -13.61
C ALA A 188 39.44 -5.22 -13.50
N ALA A 189 40.43 -5.56 -14.33
CA ALA A 189 41.64 -4.78 -14.56
C ALA A 189 41.70 -4.33 -16.03
N ASN A 190 41.67 -3.02 -16.24
CA ASN A 190 41.82 -2.35 -17.53
C ASN A 190 43.31 -2.14 -17.89
N GLU A 191 43.58 -1.47 -19.01
CA GLU A 191 44.95 -1.11 -19.41
C GLU A 191 45.66 -0.31 -18.30
N GLY A 192 46.86 -0.76 -17.93
CA GLY A 192 47.68 -0.15 -16.87
C GLY A 192 47.29 -0.52 -15.43
N GLU A 193 46.19 -1.23 -15.21
CA GLU A 193 45.81 -1.71 -13.86
C GLU A 193 46.41 -3.08 -13.55
N ASP A 194 46.72 -3.36 -12.28
CA ASP A 194 47.30 -4.64 -11.85
C ASP A 194 46.23 -5.63 -11.39
N ILE A 195 46.07 -6.73 -12.14
CA ILE A 195 45.07 -7.74 -11.83
C ILE A 195 45.40 -8.55 -10.57
N LEU A 196 46.66 -8.92 -10.38
CA LEU A 196 47.10 -9.75 -9.27
C LEU A 196 46.99 -8.97 -7.95
N LYS A 197 47.30 -7.67 -7.97
CA LYS A 197 47.06 -6.79 -6.83
C LYS A 197 45.57 -6.68 -6.50
N LYS A 198 44.71 -6.44 -7.49
CA LYS A 198 43.26 -6.36 -7.29
C LYS A 198 42.68 -7.62 -6.67
N ILE A 199 43.18 -8.80 -7.06
CA ILE A 199 42.82 -10.10 -6.48
C ILE A 199 43.20 -10.16 -4.99
N VAL A 200 44.45 -9.82 -4.64
CA VAL A 200 44.91 -9.81 -3.24
C VAL A 200 44.11 -8.83 -2.38
N ASP A 201 43.80 -7.66 -2.93
CA ASP A 201 43.04 -6.62 -2.24
C ASP A 201 41.56 -7.03 -1.97
N GLN A 202 41.07 -8.15 -2.53
CA GLN A 202 39.74 -8.70 -2.19
C GLN A 202 39.68 -9.38 -0.82
N GLY A 203 40.82 -9.61 -0.16
CA GLY A 203 40.83 -10.36 1.09
C GLY A 203 40.64 -11.86 0.89
N ARG A 204 40.23 -12.54 1.95
CA ARG A 204 39.86 -13.96 1.93
C ARG A 204 38.50 -14.13 1.26
N THR A 205 38.49 -14.52 0.00
CA THR A 205 37.26 -14.75 -0.77
C THR A 205 37.51 -15.60 -2.02
N MET A 206 36.42 -16.05 -2.64
CA MET A 206 36.38 -16.59 -4.00
C MET A 206 35.68 -15.60 -4.92
N GLY A 207 36.21 -15.41 -6.12
CA GLY A 207 35.61 -14.49 -7.10
C GLY A 207 36.01 -14.78 -8.54
N THR A 208 35.45 -13.98 -9.43
CA THR A 208 35.73 -13.99 -10.87
C THR A 208 36.42 -12.71 -11.30
N PHE A 209 37.18 -12.77 -12.38
CA PHE A 209 37.84 -11.57 -12.87
C PHE A 209 37.91 -11.48 -14.38
N TYR A 210 38.10 -10.24 -14.83
CA TYR A 210 38.52 -9.89 -16.18
C TYR A 210 39.87 -9.15 -16.11
N ALA A 211 40.77 -9.47 -17.02
CA ALA A 211 41.98 -8.67 -17.25
C ALA A 211 42.09 -8.33 -18.72
N HIS A 212 42.30 -7.04 -19.01
CA HIS A 212 42.67 -6.57 -20.32
C HIS A 212 44.04 -7.13 -20.73
N GLY A 213 44.31 -7.30 -22.02
CA GLY A 213 45.60 -7.84 -22.51
C GLY A 213 46.81 -6.94 -22.23
N LYS A 214 46.57 -5.70 -21.79
CA LYS A 214 47.57 -4.73 -21.33
C LYS A 214 47.42 -4.36 -19.84
N ALA A 215 46.65 -5.14 -19.07
CA ALA A 215 46.68 -5.02 -17.63
C ALA A 215 48.05 -5.49 -17.11
N ILE A 216 48.55 -4.83 -16.08
CA ILE A 216 49.77 -5.26 -15.40
C ILE A 216 49.52 -6.64 -14.79
N ASN A 217 50.50 -7.53 -14.90
CA ASN A 217 50.42 -8.92 -14.46
C ASN A 217 49.30 -9.75 -15.10
N ALA A 218 48.81 -9.37 -16.29
CA ALA A 218 47.96 -10.24 -17.09
C ALA A 218 48.74 -11.48 -17.59
N PRO A 219 48.14 -12.68 -17.59
CA PRO A 219 48.81 -13.89 -18.09
C PRO A 219 49.02 -13.93 -19.61
N SER A 220 48.30 -13.09 -20.36
CA SER A 220 48.29 -13.09 -21.82
C SER A 220 48.23 -11.66 -22.34
N THR A 221 48.78 -11.42 -23.54
CA THR A 221 48.70 -10.13 -24.25
C THR A 221 47.31 -9.86 -24.82
N VAL A 222 46.40 -10.83 -24.69
CA VAL A 222 44.99 -10.72 -25.02
C VAL A 222 44.12 -10.84 -23.76
N SER A 223 42.87 -10.39 -23.85
CA SER A 223 41.98 -10.37 -22.68
C SER A 223 41.75 -11.76 -22.09
N THR A 224 41.82 -11.85 -20.77
CA THR A 224 41.60 -13.10 -20.02
C THR A 224 40.45 -12.96 -19.04
N ARG A 225 39.76 -14.07 -18.78
CA ARG A 225 38.73 -14.20 -17.75
C ARG A 225 39.07 -15.37 -16.85
N GLY A 226 38.70 -15.31 -15.59
CA GLY A 226 39.11 -16.36 -14.68
C GLY A 226 38.43 -16.35 -13.34
N ILE A 227 38.88 -17.26 -12.49
CA ILE A 227 38.45 -17.40 -11.10
C ILE A 227 39.68 -17.34 -10.19
N PHE A 228 39.47 -16.83 -8.99
CA PHE A 228 40.46 -16.85 -7.91
C PHE A 228 39.82 -17.31 -6.62
N HIS A 229 40.63 -17.90 -5.74
CA HIS A 229 40.21 -18.23 -4.38
C HIS A 229 41.40 -18.02 -3.43
N LEU A 230 41.27 -17.03 -2.54
CA LEU A 230 42.23 -16.75 -1.46
C LEU A 230 41.64 -17.23 -0.14
N THR A 231 42.40 -18.05 0.59
CA THR A 231 41.88 -18.84 1.73
C THR A 231 42.31 -18.31 3.09
N GLY A 232 43.40 -17.54 3.14
CA GLY A 232 43.88 -16.82 4.31
C GLY A 232 43.58 -15.33 4.24
N LEU A 233 43.70 -14.66 5.40
CA LEU A 233 43.51 -13.22 5.55
C LEU A 233 44.67 -12.67 6.39
N ALA A 234 45.36 -11.68 5.85
CA ALA A 234 46.38 -10.92 6.56
C ALA A 234 45.72 -9.91 7.51
N SER A 235 46.49 -9.40 8.48
CA SER A 235 46.02 -8.38 9.42
C SER A 235 45.64 -7.05 8.77
N ASP A 236 46.20 -6.75 7.59
CA ASP A 236 45.86 -5.58 6.77
C ASP A 236 44.62 -5.80 5.88
N GLY A 237 43.92 -6.94 6.04
CA GLY A 237 42.72 -7.28 5.29
C GLY A 237 42.97 -7.88 3.91
N LYS A 238 44.23 -8.04 3.47
CA LYS A 238 44.55 -8.67 2.19
C LYS A 238 44.40 -10.19 2.24
N GLY A 239 44.08 -10.77 1.09
CA GLY A 239 44.01 -12.22 0.97
C GLY A 239 45.40 -12.83 1.08
N MET A 240 45.46 -14.06 1.59
CA MET A 240 46.67 -14.88 1.68
C MET A 240 46.36 -16.26 1.13
N TYR A 241 47.36 -16.96 0.60
CA TYR A 241 47.29 -18.38 0.21
C TYR A 241 46.14 -18.73 -0.72
N GLY A 242 46.44 -18.91 -1.99
CA GLY A 242 45.40 -19.27 -2.93
C GLY A 242 45.85 -19.42 -4.36
N TRP A 243 44.89 -19.69 -5.21
CA TRP A 243 45.12 -19.98 -6.62
C TRP A 243 44.27 -19.07 -7.51
N VAL A 244 44.78 -18.87 -8.71
CA VAL A 244 44.09 -18.19 -9.79
C VAL A 244 44.16 -19.06 -11.04
N TYR A 245 43.01 -19.20 -11.70
CA TYR A 245 42.87 -19.82 -13.01
C TYR A 245 42.39 -18.76 -14.00
N ALA A 246 43.02 -18.65 -15.15
CA ALA A 246 42.65 -17.71 -16.20
C ALA A 246 42.57 -18.42 -17.56
N THR A 247 41.65 -17.98 -18.41
CA THR A 247 41.54 -18.42 -19.79
C THR A 247 41.49 -17.20 -20.71
N ASP A 248 42.27 -17.21 -21.77
CA ASP A 248 42.18 -16.20 -22.82
C ASP A 248 41.18 -16.59 -23.92
N TYR A 249 40.86 -15.68 -24.84
CA TYR A 249 39.91 -15.99 -25.92
C TYR A 249 40.44 -16.99 -26.96
N LYS A 250 41.74 -17.32 -26.92
CA LYS A 250 42.37 -18.36 -27.76
C LYS A 250 42.37 -19.72 -27.05
N ASN A 251 41.65 -19.84 -25.95
CA ASN A 251 41.52 -21.06 -25.15
C ASN A 251 42.85 -21.50 -24.48
N ASN A 252 43.80 -20.59 -24.30
CA ASN A 252 44.95 -20.86 -23.44
C ASN A 252 44.54 -20.75 -21.99
N VAL A 253 44.91 -21.76 -21.18
CA VAL A 253 44.65 -21.79 -19.74
C VAL A 253 45.93 -21.46 -18.99
N PHE A 254 45.82 -20.62 -17.97
CA PHE A 254 46.92 -20.17 -17.14
C PHE A 254 46.58 -20.39 -15.67
N THR A 255 47.59 -20.74 -14.89
CA THR A 255 47.46 -20.90 -13.44
C THR A 255 48.53 -20.09 -12.72
N ASN A 256 48.22 -19.61 -11.52
CA ASN A 256 49.18 -18.97 -10.63
C ASN A 256 48.78 -19.26 -9.18
N TYR A 257 49.76 -19.26 -8.30
CA TYR A 257 49.57 -19.46 -6.87
C TYR A 257 50.14 -18.26 -6.11
N TYR A 258 49.41 -17.83 -5.09
CA TYR A 258 49.80 -16.76 -4.20
C TYR A 258 50.13 -17.33 -2.83
N ASP A 259 51.38 -17.19 -2.39
CA ASP A 259 51.80 -17.38 -1.01
C ASP A 259 52.07 -16.01 -0.38
N GLY A 260 51.13 -15.50 0.40
CA GLY A 260 51.26 -14.17 1.03
C GLY A 260 52.30 -14.06 2.14
N SER A 261 53.09 -15.11 2.43
CA SER A 261 54.06 -15.15 3.52
C SER A 261 55.51 -15.23 3.08
N THR A 262 55.82 -16.05 2.08
CA THR A 262 57.21 -16.36 1.71
C THR A 262 57.56 -15.96 0.28
N THR A 263 56.75 -16.38 -0.68
CA THR A 263 57.10 -16.34 -2.11
C THR A 263 56.23 -15.40 -2.95
N TYR A 264 55.14 -14.86 -2.39
CA TYR A 264 54.14 -14.06 -3.10
C TYR A 264 53.60 -14.79 -4.33
N TRP A 265 53.45 -14.12 -5.46
CA TRP A 265 53.00 -14.74 -6.70
C TRP A 265 54.11 -15.59 -7.32
N GLN A 266 53.81 -16.86 -7.60
CA GLN A 266 54.78 -17.79 -8.21
C GLN A 266 55.00 -17.56 -9.71
N GLY A 267 54.25 -16.63 -10.31
CA GLY A 267 54.25 -16.37 -11.74
C GLY A 267 53.25 -17.25 -12.50
N TRP A 268 52.81 -16.75 -13.65
CA TRP A 268 51.84 -17.46 -14.49
C TRP A 268 52.46 -18.66 -15.18
N LYS A 269 51.77 -19.80 -15.11
CA LYS A 269 52.11 -21.04 -15.82
C LYS A 269 50.99 -21.36 -16.81
N ARG A 270 51.31 -21.38 -18.11
CA ARG A 270 50.36 -21.81 -19.15
C ARG A 270 50.27 -23.33 -19.16
N SER A 271 49.05 -23.87 -19.11
CA SER A 271 48.79 -25.29 -19.34
C SER A 271 48.91 -25.60 -20.83
N LEU A 272 49.67 -26.65 -21.16
CA LEU A 272 49.75 -27.15 -22.53
C LEU A 272 48.42 -27.77 -22.94
N ASN A 273 48.03 -27.55 -24.18
CA ASN A 273 46.89 -28.21 -24.80
C ASN A 273 47.34 -29.13 -25.95
N THR A 274 46.39 -29.80 -26.60
CA THR A 274 46.71 -30.71 -27.70
C THR A 274 47.43 -30.01 -28.85
N ASP A 275 47.08 -28.76 -29.18
CA ASP A 275 47.72 -28.01 -30.27
C ASP A 275 49.20 -27.75 -29.99
N ASP A 276 49.59 -27.60 -28.71
CA ASP A 276 50.99 -27.49 -28.30
C ASP A 276 51.78 -28.81 -28.50
N LEU A 277 51.08 -29.94 -28.58
CA LEU A 277 51.65 -31.26 -28.80
C LEU A 277 51.58 -31.71 -30.26
N LEU A 278 50.77 -31.04 -31.08
CA LEU A 278 50.64 -31.34 -32.50
C LEU A 278 51.86 -30.81 -33.28
N TYR A 279 52.40 -31.67 -34.13
CA TYR A 279 53.40 -31.31 -35.12
C TYR A 279 53.07 -32.02 -36.43
N SER A 280 53.39 -31.39 -37.55
CA SER A 280 53.25 -31.97 -38.88
C SER A 280 54.61 -32.04 -39.57
N TYR A 281 54.78 -33.10 -40.36
CA TYR A 281 55.97 -33.26 -41.19
C TYR A 281 55.80 -32.52 -42.52
N ALA A 282 56.85 -31.84 -42.94
CA ALA A 282 57.01 -31.27 -44.27
C ALA A 282 58.23 -31.88 -44.97
N ASN A 283 58.28 -31.82 -46.30
CA ASN A 283 59.40 -32.37 -47.07
C ASN A 283 60.63 -31.46 -46.96
N ILE A 284 61.79 -32.06 -46.72
CA ILE A 284 63.07 -31.36 -46.86
C ILE A 284 63.25 -30.97 -48.32
N THR A 285 63.63 -29.71 -48.58
CA THR A 285 63.93 -29.26 -49.93
C THR A 285 65.29 -29.83 -50.33
N LEU A 286 65.33 -30.79 -51.25
CA LEU A 286 66.57 -31.39 -51.74
C LEU A 286 67.27 -30.47 -52.74
N LYS A 287 68.61 -30.43 -52.69
CA LYS A 287 69.49 -29.56 -53.47
C LYS A 287 70.65 -30.37 -54.05
N ASN A 288 71.36 -29.80 -55.02
CA ASN A 288 72.67 -30.29 -55.50
C ASN A 288 72.69 -31.77 -55.89
N GLY A 289 71.64 -32.26 -56.54
CA GLY A 289 71.54 -33.65 -57.03
C GLY A 289 71.14 -34.68 -55.96
N ALA A 290 70.87 -34.25 -54.73
CA ALA A 290 70.36 -35.14 -53.69
C ALA A 290 68.98 -35.67 -54.05
N THR A 291 68.74 -36.95 -53.74
CA THR A 291 67.47 -37.63 -53.99
C THR A 291 66.99 -38.36 -52.75
N ALA A 292 65.68 -38.63 -52.68
CA ALA A 292 65.15 -39.51 -51.65
C ALA A 292 65.63 -40.95 -51.92
N GLY A 293 66.04 -41.63 -50.85
CA GLY A 293 66.25 -43.07 -50.87
C GLY A 293 64.93 -43.82 -50.69
N THR A 294 64.91 -44.79 -49.78
CA THR A 294 63.73 -45.62 -49.46
C THR A 294 62.63 -44.88 -48.69
N ARG A 295 62.93 -43.71 -48.12
CA ARG A 295 61.98 -42.90 -47.34
C ARG A 295 62.16 -41.43 -47.69
N THR A 296 61.06 -40.72 -47.89
CA THR A 296 61.07 -39.27 -48.15
C THR A 296 61.75 -38.53 -46.99
N PRO A 297 62.78 -37.71 -47.26
CA PRO A 297 63.36 -36.81 -46.28
C PRO A 297 62.34 -35.76 -45.83
N ILE A 298 62.02 -35.75 -44.54
CA ILE A 298 61.00 -34.88 -43.94
C ILE A 298 61.52 -34.25 -42.65
N TYR A 299 60.94 -33.12 -42.28
CA TYR A 299 61.24 -32.39 -41.06
C TYR A 299 59.96 -31.97 -40.33
N ALA A 300 60.04 -31.82 -39.01
CA ALA A 300 59.00 -31.23 -38.18
C ALA A 300 59.62 -30.46 -37.01
N LYS A 301 58.85 -29.56 -36.40
CA LYS A 301 59.19 -28.92 -35.13
C LYS A 301 58.19 -29.37 -34.08
N TRP A 302 58.68 -29.83 -32.94
CA TRP A 302 57.84 -30.21 -31.80
C TRP A 302 58.38 -29.54 -30.54
N GLY A 303 57.73 -28.46 -30.12
CA GLY A 303 58.25 -27.60 -29.05
C GLY A 303 59.70 -27.15 -29.34
N PRO A 304 60.66 -27.41 -28.43
CA PRO A 304 62.07 -27.06 -28.60
C PRO A 304 62.86 -28.14 -29.36
N LEU A 305 62.22 -28.98 -30.16
CA LEU A 305 62.89 -30.06 -30.88
C LEU A 305 62.72 -29.90 -32.38
N THR A 306 63.82 -30.09 -33.10
CA THR A 306 63.82 -30.30 -34.56
C THR A 306 63.87 -31.78 -34.82
N LEU A 307 62.88 -32.29 -35.54
CA LEU A 307 62.80 -33.69 -35.94
C LEU A 307 63.15 -33.77 -37.41
N LEU A 308 64.22 -34.49 -37.74
CA LEU A 308 64.52 -34.88 -39.11
C LEU A 308 64.27 -36.39 -39.22
N ARG A 309 63.69 -36.80 -40.35
CA ARG A 309 63.46 -38.22 -40.65
C ARG A 309 63.62 -38.49 -42.13
N GLY A 310 63.84 -39.75 -42.46
CA GLY A 310 63.85 -40.21 -43.84
C GLY A 310 65.21 -40.71 -44.29
N HIS A 311 65.41 -40.78 -45.60
CA HIS A 311 66.59 -41.36 -46.21
C HIS A 311 67.02 -40.50 -47.40
N VAL A 312 68.23 -39.94 -47.36
CA VAL A 312 68.77 -39.12 -48.44
C VAL A 312 69.94 -39.82 -49.14
N LYS A 313 69.95 -39.79 -50.46
CA LYS A 313 71.11 -40.15 -51.29
C LYS A 313 71.74 -38.86 -51.80
N THR A 314 72.99 -38.63 -51.42
CA THR A 314 73.74 -37.41 -51.76
C THR A 314 75.22 -37.73 -51.73
N GLU A 315 76.01 -36.97 -52.49
CA GLU A 315 77.46 -36.94 -52.28
C GLU A 315 77.76 -36.26 -50.92
N PRO A 316 78.85 -36.67 -50.23
CA PRO A 316 79.29 -36.01 -49.00
C PRO A 316 79.88 -34.62 -49.29
N GLU A 317 80.01 -33.80 -48.25
CA GLU A 317 80.57 -32.44 -48.26
C GLU A 317 79.82 -31.37 -49.05
N ILE A 318 78.64 -31.68 -49.60
CA ILE A 318 77.76 -30.70 -50.26
C ILE A 318 76.48 -30.46 -49.46
N ILE A 319 75.90 -29.26 -49.59
CA ILE A 319 74.57 -28.98 -49.05
C ILE A 319 73.55 -29.81 -49.83
N PHE A 320 73.00 -30.85 -49.21
CA PHE A 320 72.07 -31.77 -49.88
C PHE A 320 70.62 -31.31 -49.79
N GLY A 321 70.31 -30.41 -48.86
CA GLY A 321 68.96 -29.90 -48.70
C GLY A 321 68.84 -28.78 -47.69
N SER A 322 67.61 -28.30 -47.49
CA SER A 322 67.31 -27.28 -46.50
C SER A 322 65.92 -27.40 -45.90
N ILE A 323 65.78 -26.84 -44.71
CA ILE A 323 64.54 -26.57 -43.98
C ILE A 323 64.43 -25.06 -43.71
N PRO A 324 63.25 -24.51 -43.37
CA PRO A 324 63.15 -23.12 -42.98
C PRO A 324 63.96 -22.86 -41.69
N SER A 325 64.61 -21.71 -41.58
CA SER A 325 65.45 -21.37 -40.41
C SER A 325 64.69 -21.39 -39.08
N SER A 326 63.38 -21.14 -39.08
CA SER A 326 62.52 -21.26 -37.89
C SER A 326 62.39 -22.70 -37.34
N TYR A 327 62.79 -23.69 -38.14
CA TYR A 327 62.87 -25.12 -37.81
C TYR A 327 64.30 -25.60 -37.60
N ALA A 328 65.32 -24.75 -37.76
CA ALA A 328 66.71 -25.12 -37.52
C ALA A 328 67.12 -24.77 -36.08
N PRO A 329 68.03 -25.54 -35.44
CA PRO A 329 68.58 -25.19 -34.14
C PRO A 329 69.37 -23.87 -34.21
N ILE A 330 69.13 -22.96 -33.25
CA ILE A 330 69.94 -21.74 -33.08
C ILE A 330 71.41 -22.15 -32.84
N GLY A 331 72.34 -21.49 -33.52
CA GLY A 331 73.77 -21.86 -33.51
C GLY A 331 74.13 -23.12 -34.31
N GLY A 332 73.15 -23.79 -34.93
CA GLY A 332 73.34 -25.02 -35.69
C GLY A 332 73.55 -26.27 -34.82
N ALA A 333 73.70 -27.42 -35.46
CA ALA A 333 73.96 -28.70 -34.80
C ALA A 333 74.80 -29.63 -35.68
N VAL A 334 75.55 -30.53 -35.03
CA VAL A 334 76.20 -31.66 -35.66
C VAL A 334 75.72 -32.92 -34.97
N VAL A 335 75.11 -33.83 -35.73
CA VAL A 335 74.55 -35.08 -35.21
C VAL A 335 74.98 -36.26 -36.07
N THR A 336 75.24 -37.39 -35.43
CA THR A 336 75.66 -38.61 -36.12
C THR A 336 74.44 -39.32 -36.71
N VAL A 337 74.54 -39.72 -37.97
CA VAL A 337 73.50 -40.42 -38.74
C VAL A 337 74.04 -41.71 -39.34
N PRO A 338 73.25 -42.81 -39.37
CA PRO A 338 73.70 -44.06 -39.96
C PRO A 338 73.70 -44.03 -41.50
N LEU A 339 74.63 -44.77 -42.10
CA LEU A 339 74.65 -45.04 -43.54
C LEU A 339 73.66 -46.14 -43.89
N SER A 340 73.22 -46.18 -45.15
CA SER A 340 72.48 -47.32 -45.70
C SER A 340 73.34 -48.58 -45.77
N GLY A 341 72.87 -49.66 -45.14
CA GLY A 341 73.53 -50.97 -45.12
C GLY A 341 73.88 -51.45 -43.71
N THR A 342 74.79 -52.42 -43.60
CA THR A 342 75.08 -53.15 -42.36
C THR A 342 76.16 -52.53 -41.46
N GLY A 343 76.61 -51.30 -41.70
CA GLY A 343 77.45 -50.56 -40.75
C GLY A 343 78.15 -49.30 -41.27
N GLY A 344 78.35 -48.33 -40.37
CA GLY A 344 79.00 -47.03 -40.59
C GLY A 344 78.12 -45.85 -40.17
N THR A 345 78.75 -44.71 -39.86
CA THR A 345 78.02 -43.46 -39.55
C THR A 345 78.59 -42.27 -40.32
N ALA A 346 77.83 -41.19 -40.45
CA ALA A 346 78.28 -39.91 -40.98
C ALA A 346 77.81 -38.79 -40.05
N ASN A 347 78.35 -37.60 -40.20
CA ASN A 347 77.88 -36.43 -39.44
C ASN A 347 76.93 -35.59 -40.29
N LEU A 348 75.68 -35.50 -39.88
CA LEU A 348 74.73 -34.52 -40.39
C LEU A 348 74.98 -33.18 -39.69
N ILE A 349 75.34 -32.19 -40.47
CA ILE A 349 75.46 -30.80 -40.04
C ILE A 349 74.16 -30.09 -40.43
N VAL A 350 73.50 -29.50 -39.44
CA VAL A 350 72.34 -28.63 -39.60
C VAL A 350 72.78 -27.21 -39.30
N TYR A 351 72.83 -26.36 -40.31
CA TYR A 351 73.21 -24.97 -40.14
C TYR A 351 72.03 -24.15 -39.58
N GLU A 352 72.33 -23.06 -38.88
CA GLU A 352 71.32 -22.15 -38.31
C GLU A 352 70.40 -21.53 -39.38
N ASN A 353 70.93 -21.33 -40.59
CA ASN A 353 70.13 -20.86 -41.73
C ASN A 353 69.18 -21.94 -42.30
N GLY A 354 69.25 -23.17 -41.78
CA GLY A 354 68.44 -24.32 -42.19
C GLY A 354 69.03 -25.19 -43.30
N ASP A 355 70.24 -24.90 -43.79
CA ASP A 355 70.91 -25.80 -44.73
C ASP A 355 71.39 -27.09 -44.04
N LEU A 356 71.41 -28.19 -44.81
CA LEU A 356 71.75 -29.53 -44.34
C LEU A 356 72.92 -30.11 -45.14
N LYS A 357 73.95 -30.62 -44.46
CA LYS A 357 75.13 -31.23 -45.08
C LYS A 357 75.48 -32.56 -44.43
N ILE A 358 75.88 -33.55 -45.23
CA ILE A 358 76.55 -34.75 -44.73
C ILE A 358 78.06 -34.54 -44.81
N LYS A 359 78.76 -34.62 -43.68
CA LYS A 359 80.22 -34.68 -43.60
C LYS A 359 80.68 -36.14 -43.69
N TYR A 360 81.86 -36.38 -44.25
CA TYR A 360 82.46 -37.71 -44.51
C TYR A 360 82.00 -38.86 -43.59
N PRO A 361 81.69 -40.05 -44.14
CA PRO A 361 81.37 -41.23 -43.35
C PRO A 361 82.60 -41.79 -42.63
N ASP A 362 82.38 -42.36 -41.45
CA ASP A 362 83.36 -43.08 -40.63
C ASP A 362 82.93 -44.56 -40.44
N PRO A 363 83.77 -45.55 -40.82
CA PRO A 363 85.03 -45.40 -41.54
C PRO A 363 84.84 -44.96 -42.99
N THR A 364 85.84 -44.27 -43.55
CA THR A 364 85.86 -43.82 -44.94
C THR A 364 85.84 -45.01 -45.89
N ASP A 365 84.65 -45.36 -46.39
CA ASP A 365 84.43 -46.45 -47.34
C ASP A 365 83.59 -45.94 -48.51
N SER A 366 84.26 -45.67 -49.63
CA SER A 366 83.63 -45.17 -50.85
C SER A 366 82.61 -46.15 -51.45
N SER A 367 82.70 -47.44 -51.12
CA SER A 367 81.74 -48.45 -51.57
C SER A 367 80.36 -48.31 -50.90
N LYS A 368 80.30 -47.60 -49.77
CA LYS A 368 79.06 -47.38 -48.99
C LYS A 368 78.35 -46.06 -49.31
N LEU A 369 78.93 -45.20 -50.16
CA LEU A 369 78.37 -43.90 -50.53
C LEU A 369 77.12 -44.00 -51.42
N GLY A 370 76.96 -45.06 -52.21
CA GLY A 370 75.82 -45.23 -53.12
C GLY A 370 74.49 -45.56 -52.44
N GLY A 371 74.53 -45.96 -51.16
CA GLY A 371 73.36 -46.40 -50.40
C GLY A 371 72.51 -45.26 -49.86
N GLY A 372 73.12 -44.11 -49.53
CA GLY A 372 72.50 -42.98 -48.84
C GLY A 372 72.63 -43.01 -47.31
N TYR A 373 71.93 -42.08 -46.64
CA TYR A 373 72.01 -41.81 -45.20
C TYR A 373 70.62 -41.71 -44.58
N TYR A 374 70.39 -42.37 -43.45
CA TYR A 374 69.15 -42.27 -42.71
C TYR A 374 69.23 -41.14 -41.69
N ILE A 375 68.38 -40.13 -41.82
CA ILE A 375 68.46 -38.89 -41.04
C ILE A 375 67.44 -38.85 -39.90
N ASP A 376 67.12 -40.00 -39.29
CA ASP A 376 66.17 -40.07 -38.17
C ASP A 376 66.80 -39.54 -36.89
N VAL A 377 66.76 -38.23 -36.71
CA VAL A 377 67.39 -37.55 -35.59
C VAL A 377 66.42 -36.57 -34.93
N VAL A 378 66.55 -36.46 -33.61
CA VAL A 378 65.89 -35.45 -32.80
C VAL A 378 66.97 -34.53 -32.28
N ILE A 379 66.90 -33.27 -32.67
CA ILE A 379 67.91 -32.26 -32.36
C ILE A 379 67.29 -31.28 -31.38
N GLY A 380 67.92 -31.12 -30.21
CA GLY A 380 67.53 -30.13 -29.23
C GLY A 380 67.79 -28.71 -29.76
N PHE A 381 66.79 -27.85 -29.63
CA PHE A 381 66.94 -26.41 -29.83
C PHE A 381 67.53 -25.82 -28.55
N GLN A 382 68.67 -25.13 -28.63
CA GLN A 382 69.08 -24.23 -27.55
C GLN A 382 68.29 -22.94 -27.72
N GLU A 383 67.27 -22.72 -26.91
CA GLU A 383 66.80 -21.34 -26.74
C GLU A 383 67.91 -20.58 -26.03
N GLY A 384 68.43 -19.53 -26.66
CA GLY A 384 69.32 -18.57 -26.01
C GLY A 384 68.53 -17.78 -24.95
N GLY A 385 68.12 -18.46 -23.89
CA GLY A 385 67.66 -17.83 -22.66
C GLY A 385 68.88 -17.61 -21.77
N THR A 386 69.22 -16.35 -21.50
CA THR A 386 70.08 -16.03 -20.37
C THR A 386 69.47 -16.62 -19.11
N ALA A 387 70.25 -17.44 -18.40
CA ALA A 387 69.90 -18.00 -17.10
C ALA A 387 69.60 -16.92 -16.06
#